data_AF-A0A3D9SWI3-F1
#
_entry.id   AF-A0A3D9SWI3-F1
#
_cell.length_a   1.000
_cell.length_b   1.000
_cell.length_c   1.000
_cell.angle_alpha   90.00
_cell.angle_beta   90.00
_cell.angle_gamma   90.00
#
_symmetry.space_group_name_H-M   'P 1'
#
loop_
_entity.id
_entity.type
_entity.pdbx_description
1 polymer ?
#
loop_
_entity_poly.entity_id
_entity_poly.type
_entity_poly.pdbx_seq_one_letter_code
_entity_poly.pdbx_strand_id
1 'polypeptide(L)'
;MAQERRSRGEVTIAGREDADGLALVTRGLSARGLPELTVTGLPPYLGRAWARLLAVLAHRLAAGAAGAGAFPRAASSEVPAQVTIVPDDLRAALNEPSGDWRQVTVLLVRDGDRLVPSPPADFDGPLDRWRADLATLLFPSARS
;
A
#
# COMPACT_ATOMS: atom_id res chain seq x y z
N MET A 1 27.61 13.77 -11.94
CA MET A 1 26.23 14.20 -12.23
C MET A 1 25.62 13.23 -13.25
N ALA A 2 25.27 12.01 -12.85
CA ALA A 2 24.67 11.01 -13.75
C ALA A 2 24.03 9.89 -12.91
N GLN A 3 22.82 10.12 -12.41
CA GLN A 3 21.94 9.03 -11.97
C GLN A 3 20.47 9.38 -12.24
N GLU A 4 20.22 9.92 -13.43
CA GLU A 4 18.91 9.88 -14.06
C GLU A 4 18.98 8.81 -15.15
N ARG A 5 17.96 7.95 -15.24
CA ARG A 5 17.69 6.98 -16.35
C ARG A 5 17.84 5.47 -16.09
N ARG A 6 17.59 4.96 -14.86
CA ARG A 6 17.29 3.51 -14.68
C ARG A 6 16.29 3.18 -13.57
N SER A 7 15.06 3.72 -13.61
CA SER A 7 13.93 3.18 -12.81
C SER A 7 12.57 3.61 -13.37
N ARG A 8 12.36 3.61 -14.70
CA ARG A 8 11.10 4.10 -15.29
C ARG A 8 10.00 3.05 -15.08
N GLY A 9 9.43 3.02 -13.87
CA GLY A 9 8.27 2.21 -13.54
C GLY A 9 8.43 1.19 -12.40
N GLU A 10 9.56 1.14 -11.70
CA GLU A 10 9.67 0.32 -10.48
C GLU A 10 9.11 1.10 -9.29
N VAL A 11 8.22 0.46 -8.51
CA VAL A 11 7.72 1.05 -7.26
C VAL A 11 8.66 0.64 -6.15
N THR A 12 9.28 1.63 -5.50
CA THR A 12 10.16 1.43 -4.34
C THR A 12 9.49 1.98 -3.09
N ILE A 13 9.81 1.44 -1.91
CA ILE A 13 9.34 1.96 -0.63
C ILE A 13 10.51 2.64 0.08
N ALA A 14 10.38 3.94 0.36
CA ALA A 14 11.34 4.69 1.14
C ALA A 14 10.83 4.80 2.59
N GLY A 15 11.67 4.39 3.55
CA GLY A 15 11.42 4.59 4.98
C GLY A 15 12.27 5.73 5.54
N ARG A 16 11.67 6.56 6.38
CA ARG A 16 12.34 7.58 7.18
C ARG A 16 11.81 7.50 8.61
N GLU A 17 12.71 7.49 9.59
CA GLU A 17 12.34 7.69 10.99
C GLU A 17 12.11 9.19 11.24
N ASP A 18 11.01 9.51 11.90
CA ASP A 18 10.59 10.86 12.28
C ASP A 18 10.27 10.91 13.79
N ALA A 19 10.00 12.10 14.33
CA ALA A 19 9.73 12.29 15.76
C ALA A 19 8.49 11.50 16.23
N ASP A 20 7.51 11.33 15.36
CA ASP A 20 6.28 10.56 15.61
C ASP A 20 6.43 9.04 15.33
N GLY A 21 7.58 8.58 14.83
CA GLY A 21 7.84 7.18 14.50
C GLY A 21 8.26 6.98 13.05
N LEU A 22 8.07 5.77 12.53
CA LEU A 22 8.48 5.42 11.16
C LEU A 22 7.47 5.95 10.14
N ALA A 23 7.98 6.69 9.15
CA ALA A 23 7.26 7.11 7.97
C ALA A 23 7.69 6.28 6.76
N LEU A 24 6.74 5.69 6.06
CA LEU A 24 6.94 4.93 4.83
C LEU A 24 6.21 5.62 3.69
N VAL A 25 6.87 5.73 2.53
CA VAL A 25 6.27 6.30 1.33
C VAL A 25 6.65 5.46 0.10
N THR A 26 5.70 5.22 -0.79
CA THR A 26 6.01 4.65 -2.10
C THR A 26 6.63 5.70 -3.01
N ARG A 27 7.44 5.25 -3.97
CA ARG A 27 7.95 6.08 -5.04
C ARG A 27 7.82 5.33 -6.35
N GLY A 28 7.19 5.96 -7.35
CA GLY A 28 7.03 5.42 -8.69
C GLY A 28 5.58 5.24 -9.12
N LEU A 29 4.61 5.40 -8.21
CA LEU A 29 3.18 5.42 -8.57
C LEU A 29 2.83 6.69 -9.35
N SER A 30 3.40 7.84 -9.00
CA SER A 30 3.14 9.10 -9.72
C SER A 30 3.60 9.04 -11.17
N ALA A 31 4.66 8.29 -11.47
CA ALA A 31 5.11 8.05 -12.84
C ALA A 31 4.09 7.25 -13.68
N ARG A 32 3.16 6.55 -13.03
CA ARG A 32 2.02 5.83 -13.63
C ARG A 32 0.71 6.62 -13.55
N GLY A 33 0.75 7.89 -13.13
CA GLY A 33 -0.43 8.73 -12.96
C GLY A 33 -1.27 8.40 -11.72
N LEU A 34 -0.71 7.69 -10.74
CA LEU A 34 -1.36 7.33 -9.48
C LEU A 34 -0.70 8.09 -8.32
N PRO A 35 -1.45 8.53 -7.30
CA PRO A 35 -0.85 9.15 -6.12
C PRO A 35 0.07 8.18 -5.36
N GLU A 36 1.09 8.70 -4.69
CA GLU A 36 1.96 7.88 -3.85
C GLU A 36 1.23 7.49 -2.55
N LEU A 37 1.49 6.28 -2.08
CA LEU A 37 1.00 5.81 -0.78
C LEU A 37 1.96 6.24 0.31
N THR A 38 1.42 6.72 1.43
CA THR A 38 2.20 7.18 2.58
C THR A 38 1.56 6.68 3.88
N VAL A 39 2.41 6.31 4.84
CA VAL A 39 1.99 5.99 6.20
C VAL A 39 3.00 6.64 7.14
N THR A 40 2.51 7.35 8.15
CA THR A 40 3.32 8.04 9.16
C THR A 40 2.97 7.56 10.57
N GLY A 41 3.90 7.75 11.50
CA GLY A 41 3.73 7.37 12.90
C GLY A 41 3.63 5.86 13.10
N LEU A 42 4.31 5.05 12.28
CA LEU A 42 4.35 3.61 12.50
C LEU A 42 5.34 3.27 13.63
N PRO A 43 4.97 2.37 14.55
CA PRO A 43 5.94 1.73 15.41
C PRO A 43 7.05 1.05 14.58
N PRO A 44 8.34 1.20 14.93
CA PRO A 44 9.46 0.69 14.12
C PRO A 44 9.38 -0.81 13.82
N TYR A 45 8.89 -1.61 14.79
CA TYR A 45 8.73 -3.05 14.64
C TYR A 45 7.70 -3.44 13.55
N LEU A 46 6.78 -2.54 13.20
CA LEU A 46 5.80 -2.75 12.13
C LEU A 46 6.33 -2.35 10.75
N GLY A 47 7.47 -1.66 10.67
CA GLY A 47 7.97 -1.06 9.43
C GLY A 47 8.13 -2.04 8.28
N ARG A 48 8.69 -3.22 8.54
CA ARG A 48 8.90 -4.24 7.49
C ARG A 48 7.57 -4.80 6.96
N ALA A 49 6.63 -5.11 7.84
CA ALA A 49 5.32 -5.62 7.45
C ALA A 49 4.52 -4.55 6.67
N TRP A 50 4.61 -3.29 7.11
CA TRP A 50 3.95 -2.18 6.44
C TRP A 50 4.57 -1.82 5.09
N ALA A 51 5.89 -1.94 4.94
CA ALA A 51 6.53 -1.77 3.63
C ALA A 51 6.03 -2.82 2.61
N ARG A 52 5.86 -4.08 3.06
CA ARG A 52 5.27 -5.15 2.25
C ARG A 52 3.81 -4.87 1.91
N LEU A 53 3.02 -4.42 2.88
CA LEU A 53 1.63 -4.01 2.64
C LEU A 53 1.54 -2.89 1.59
N LEU A 54 2.39 -1.87 1.69
CA LEU A 54 2.44 -0.78 0.71
C LEU A 54 2.81 -1.29 -0.69
N ALA A 55 3.71 -2.27 -0.80
CA ALA A 55 4.05 -2.89 -2.07
C ALA A 55 2.83 -3.61 -2.70
N VAL A 56 2.07 -4.36 -1.89
CA VAL A 56 0.84 -5.05 -2.33
C VAL A 56 -0.22 -4.04 -2.77
N LEU A 57 -0.46 -3.00 -1.97
CA LEU A 57 -1.40 -1.94 -2.32
C LEU A 57 -1.01 -1.21 -3.61
N ALA A 58 0.28 -0.89 -3.77
CA ALA A 58 0.81 -0.27 -4.98
C ALA A 58 0.63 -1.18 -6.21
N HIS A 59 0.89 -2.48 -6.07
CA HIS A 59 0.66 -3.46 -7.12
C HIS A 59 -0.82 -3.53 -7.52
N ARG A 60 -1.73 -3.59 -6.53
CA ARG A 60 -3.17 -3.65 -6.76
C ARG A 60 -3.71 -2.38 -7.42
N LEU A 61 -3.25 -1.20 -7.00
CA LEU A 61 -3.60 0.07 -7.63
C LEU A 61 -3.13 0.12 -9.09
N ALA A 62 -1.90 -0.32 -9.36
CA ALA A 62 -1.37 -0.38 -10.71
C ALA A 62 -2.14 -1.37 -11.61
N ALA A 63 -2.53 -2.54 -11.07
CA ALA A 63 -3.33 -3.53 -11.77
C ALA A 63 -4.74 -3.01 -12.09
N GLY A 64 -5.39 -2.33 -11.13
CA GLY A 64 -6.69 -1.69 -11.33
C GLY A 64 -6.65 -0.59 -12.41
N ALA A 65 -5.58 0.21 -12.43
CA ALA A 65 -5.37 1.23 -13.46
C ALA A 65 -5.13 0.62 -14.87
N ALA A 66 -4.49 -0.55 -14.96
CA ALA A 66 -4.27 -1.25 -16.23
C ALA A 66 -5.56 -1.90 -16.79
N GLY A 67 -6.41 -2.44 -15.92
CA GLY A 67 -7.68 -3.08 -16.30
C GLY A 67 -8.74 -2.12 -16.82
N ALA A 68 -8.69 -0.83 -16.41
CA ALA A 68 -9.59 0.21 -16.88
C ALA A 68 -9.34 0.66 -18.34
N GLY A 69 -8.33 0.10 -19.02
CA GLY A 69 -7.92 0.49 -20.37
C GLY A 69 -8.71 -0.11 -21.55
N ALA A 70 -9.75 -0.92 -21.31
CA ALA A 70 -10.44 -1.68 -22.37
C ALA A 70 -11.63 -0.96 -23.06
N PHE A 71 -12.04 0.22 -22.60
CA PHE A 71 -13.18 0.98 -23.17
C PHE A 71 -12.88 2.49 -23.22
N PRO A 72 -13.55 3.28 -24.11
CA PRO A 72 -13.14 4.66 -24.38
C PRO A 72 -13.25 5.56 -23.15
N ARG A 73 -12.12 6.25 -22.94
CA ARG A 73 -11.74 7.13 -21.84
C ARG A 73 -12.70 8.32 -21.69
N ALA A 74 -13.59 8.24 -20.71
CA ALA A 74 -14.27 9.38 -20.14
C ALA A 74 -14.14 9.34 -18.60
N ALA A 75 -13.63 10.46 -18.08
CA ALA A 75 -13.64 10.91 -16.68
C ALA A 75 -12.80 10.12 -15.66
N SER A 76 -11.75 10.80 -15.19
CA SER A 76 -11.09 10.63 -13.88
C SER A 76 -10.35 9.31 -13.64
N SER A 77 -9.03 9.40 -13.48
CA SER A 77 -8.29 8.46 -12.62
C SER A 77 -8.81 8.58 -11.19
N GLU A 78 -10.03 8.11 -10.95
CA GLU A 78 -10.57 7.97 -9.61
C GLU A 78 -9.81 6.84 -8.95
N VAL A 79 -8.88 7.24 -8.07
CA VAL A 79 -8.22 6.30 -7.18
C VAL A 79 -9.31 5.63 -6.36
N PRO A 80 -9.36 4.29 -6.31
CA PRO A 80 -10.35 3.60 -5.50
C PRO A 80 -10.18 4.01 -4.03
N ALA A 81 -11.25 4.52 -3.42
CA ALA A 81 -11.29 4.87 -2.00
C ALA A 81 -11.16 3.65 -1.08
N GLN A 82 -11.35 2.44 -1.63
CA GLN A 82 -11.20 1.17 -0.93
C GLN A 82 -10.50 0.15 -1.81
N VAL A 83 -9.54 -0.56 -1.23
CA VAL A 83 -8.82 -1.64 -1.88
C VAL A 83 -9.01 -2.92 -1.07
N THR A 84 -9.58 -3.92 -1.71
CA THR A 84 -9.64 -5.27 -1.16
C THR A 84 -8.38 -6.01 -1.60
N ILE A 85 -7.59 -6.43 -0.62
CA ILE A 85 -6.45 -7.30 -0.79
C ILE A 85 -6.95 -8.74 -0.65
N VAL A 86 -6.60 -9.60 -1.59
CA VAL A 86 -6.84 -11.04 -1.51
C VAL A 86 -5.51 -11.80 -1.41
N PRO A 87 -5.53 -13.06 -0.92
CA PRO A 87 -4.37 -13.95 -0.91
C PRO A 87 -3.52 -13.92 -2.19
N ASP A 88 -4.16 -13.89 -3.35
CA ASP A 88 -3.50 -13.89 -4.65
C ASP A 88 -2.68 -12.61 -4.91
N ASP A 89 -3.10 -11.46 -4.37
CA ASP A 89 -2.35 -10.21 -4.52
C ASP A 89 -1.00 -10.27 -3.78
N LEU A 90 -0.92 -10.95 -2.63
CA LEU A 90 0.37 -11.16 -1.92
C LEU A 90 1.29 -12.05 -2.74
N ARG A 91 0.72 -13.10 -3.35
CA ARG A 91 1.47 -13.99 -4.23
C ARG A 91 1.96 -13.25 -5.47
N ALA A 92 1.13 -12.43 -6.09
CA ALA A 92 1.49 -11.65 -7.27
C ALA A 92 2.51 -10.55 -6.98
N ALA A 93 2.39 -9.85 -5.84
CA ALA A 93 3.24 -8.71 -5.51
C ALA A 93 4.56 -9.10 -4.81
N LEU A 94 4.54 -10.12 -3.95
CA LEU A 94 5.65 -10.48 -3.07
C LEU A 94 6.16 -11.91 -3.27
N ASN A 95 5.51 -12.72 -4.12
CA ASN A 95 5.80 -14.14 -4.30
C ASN A 95 5.73 -14.94 -2.97
N GLU A 96 4.84 -14.52 -2.07
CA GLU A 96 4.66 -15.16 -0.75
C GLU A 96 3.43 -16.06 -0.70
N PRO A 97 3.49 -17.16 0.08
CA PRO A 97 2.30 -17.92 0.41
C PRO A 97 1.39 -17.08 1.29
N SER A 98 0.14 -16.98 0.89
CA SER A 98 -0.91 -16.33 1.67
C SER A 98 -1.26 -17.20 2.88
N GLY A 99 -1.46 -16.59 4.04
CA GLY A 99 -2.01 -17.28 5.22
C GLY A 99 -3.49 -17.65 5.03
N ASP A 100 -4.11 -18.21 6.07
CA ASP A 100 -5.53 -18.66 6.08
C ASP A 100 -6.59 -17.54 6.04
N TRP A 101 -6.18 -16.28 5.86
CA TRP A 101 -7.11 -15.16 5.75
C TRP A 101 -7.74 -15.10 4.35
N ARG A 102 -8.99 -14.62 4.25
CA ARG A 102 -9.75 -14.66 2.99
C ARG A 102 -9.61 -13.41 2.13
N GLN A 103 -9.81 -12.26 2.73
CA GLN A 103 -9.68 -10.96 2.09
C GLN A 103 -9.62 -9.88 3.18
N VAL A 104 -8.94 -8.77 2.90
CA VAL A 104 -8.90 -7.61 3.80
C VAL A 104 -9.17 -6.35 3.02
N THR A 105 -10.09 -5.53 3.52
CA THR A 105 -10.39 -4.23 2.93
C THR A 105 -9.59 -3.14 3.65
N VAL A 106 -8.87 -2.35 2.88
CA VAL A 106 -8.11 -1.18 3.34
C VAL A 106 -8.70 0.05 2.66
N LEU A 107 -9.09 1.06 3.44
CA LEU A 107 -9.51 2.34 2.88
C LEU A 107 -8.28 3.15 2.48
N LEU A 108 -8.38 3.90 1.40
CA LEU A 108 -7.35 4.82 0.95
C LEU A 108 -7.91 6.24 1.03
N VAL A 109 -7.45 7.00 2.01
CA VAL A 109 -7.85 8.38 2.21
C VAL A 109 -6.86 9.28 1.50
N ARG A 110 -7.34 10.23 0.69
CA ARG A 110 -6.46 11.20 0.04
C ARG A 110 -6.04 12.27 1.04
N ASP A 111 -4.73 12.42 1.20
CA ASP A 111 -4.06 13.46 1.97
C ASP A 111 -3.16 14.26 1.02
N GLY A 112 -3.68 15.37 0.51
CA GLY A 112 -3.03 16.16 -0.55
C GLY A 112 -2.79 15.34 -1.83
N ASP A 113 -1.51 15.17 -2.22
CA ASP A 113 -1.07 14.37 -3.37
C ASP A 113 -0.78 12.90 -3.01
N ARG A 114 -1.09 12.49 -1.77
CA ARG A 114 -0.78 11.16 -1.26
C ARG A 114 -2.02 10.41 -0.84
N LEU A 115 -1.88 9.10 -0.72
CA LEU A 115 -2.92 8.21 -0.22
C LEU A 115 -2.45 7.59 1.09
N VAL A 116 -3.30 7.69 2.10
CA VAL A 116 -3.06 7.15 3.43
C VAL A 116 -3.94 5.92 3.62
N PRO A 117 -3.35 4.72 3.80
CA PRO A 117 -4.08 3.54 4.25
C PRO A 117 -4.76 3.81 5.60
N SER A 118 -6.07 3.62 5.63
CA SER A 118 -6.95 3.85 6.77
C SER A 118 -7.78 2.60 7.05
N PRO A 119 -8.16 2.36 8.31
CA PRO A 119 -9.09 1.29 8.66
C PRO A 119 -10.44 1.46 7.96
N PRO A 120 -11.22 0.35 7.82
CA PRO A 120 -12.61 0.42 7.37
C PRO A 120 -13.46 1.28 8.31
N ALA A 121 -14.55 1.85 7.78
CA ALA A 121 -15.42 2.76 8.53
C ALA A 121 -16.05 2.12 9.78
N ASP A 122 -16.20 0.79 9.79
CA ASP A 122 -16.75 0.02 10.92
C ASP A 122 -15.72 -0.25 12.04
N PHE A 123 -14.47 0.18 11.88
CA PHE A 123 -13.43 -0.02 12.89
C PHE A 123 -13.42 1.14 13.90
N ASP A 124 -13.80 0.82 15.15
CA ASP A 124 -13.90 1.80 16.26
C ASP A 124 -12.63 1.85 17.15
N GLY A 125 -11.58 1.10 16.80
CA GLY A 125 -10.37 0.97 17.61
C GLY A 125 -9.29 2.03 17.32
N PRO A 126 -8.20 2.07 18.12
CA PRO A 126 -7.06 2.93 17.85
C PRO A 126 -6.31 2.49 16.58
N LEU A 127 -5.81 3.47 15.82
CA LEU A 127 -5.16 3.25 14.53
C LEU A 127 -3.96 2.29 14.62
N ASP A 128 -3.13 2.41 15.66
CA ASP A 128 -1.98 1.52 15.88
C ASP A 128 -2.38 0.06 16.08
N ARG A 129 -3.53 -0.18 16.74
CA ARG A 129 -4.05 -1.53 16.92
C ARG A 129 -4.49 -2.11 15.58
N TRP A 130 -5.21 -1.35 14.76
CA TRP A 130 -5.53 -1.77 13.40
C TRP A 130 -4.27 -2.05 12.60
N ARG A 131 -3.25 -1.18 12.71
CA ARG A 131 -2.01 -1.34 11.97
C ARG A 131 -1.26 -2.61 12.34
N ALA A 132 -1.21 -2.94 13.63
CA ALA A 132 -0.59 -4.15 14.15
C ALA A 132 -1.39 -5.41 13.79
N ASP A 133 -2.73 -5.35 13.88
CA ASP A 133 -3.62 -6.45 13.56
C ASP A 133 -3.54 -6.80 12.07
N LEU A 134 -3.58 -5.80 11.20
CA LEU A 134 -3.43 -5.97 9.75
C LEU A 134 -2.08 -6.58 9.36
N ALA A 135 -0.99 -6.09 9.95
CA ALA A 135 0.34 -6.65 9.73
C ALA A 135 0.43 -8.11 10.17
N THR A 136 -0.17 -8.44 11.33
CA THR A 136 -0.20 -9.79 11.88
C THR A 136 -1.04 -10.74 11.03
N LEU A 137 -2.20 -10.27 10.57
CA LEU A 137 -3.14 -11.05 9.76
C LEU A 137 -2.54 -11.41 8.41
N LEU A 138 -1.89 -10.44 7.74
CA LEU A 138 -1.34 -10.62 6.40
C LEU A 138 0.02 -11.33 6.42
N PHE A 139 0.84 -11.09 7.44
CA PHE A 139 2.20 -11.62 7.55
C PHE A 139 2.41 -12.36 8.88
N PRO A 140 1.71 -13.48 9.12
CA PRO A 140 1.82 -14.24 10.37
C PRO A 140 3.24 -14.76 10.61
N SER A 141 4.00 -15.03 9.54
CA SER A 141 5.42 -15.44 9.61
C SER A 141 6.36 -14.35 10.15
N ALA A 142 5.90 -13.10 10.30
CA ALA A 142 6.67 -12.04 10.94
C ALA A 142 6.66 -12.13 12.49
N ARG A 143 5.96 -13.10 13.07
CA ARG A 143 5.97 -13.41 14.52
C ARG A 143 7.16 -14.26 14.99
N SER A 144 8.04 -14.72 14.09
CA SER A 144 9.16 -15.61 14.43
C SER A 144 10.51 -14.91 14.42
#